data_AF-H9VFU9-F1
#
_entry.id   AF-H9VFU9-F1
#
_cell.length_a   1.000
_cell.length_b   1.000
_cell.length_c   1.000
_cell.angle_alpha   90.00
_cell.angle_beta   90.00
_cell.angle_gamma   90.00
#
_symmetry.space_group_name_H-M   'P 1'
#
loop_
_entity.id
_entity.type
_entity.pdbx_description
1 polymer ?
#
loop_
_entity_poly.entity_id
_entity_poly.type
_entity_poly.pdbx_seq_one_letter_code
_entity_poly.pdbx_strand_id
1 'polypeptide(L)' 'NLTLLTGKDNHFGDLAVFDDPITLDNNFHSPPVGRAQGFYFYDMKNTFSSWLGFTFVLNSTDYKGTIT' A
#
# COMPACT_ATOMS: atom_id res chain seq x y z
N ASN A 1 -22.81 -22.08 25.47
CA ASN A 1 -22.31 -20.70 25.33
C ASN A 1 -21.18 -20.74 24.31
N LEU A 2 -21.50 -20.47 23.03
CA LEU A 2 -20.57 -20.61 21.92
C LEU A 2 -19.61 -19.41 21.92
N THR A 3 -18.36 -19.63 22.33
CA THR A 3 -17.28 -18.69 22.05
C THR A 3 -16.98 -18.74 20.56
N LEU A 4 -17.65 -17.86 19.79
CA LEU A 4 -17.32 -17.57 18.40
C LEU A 4 -15.94 -16.87 18.38
N LEU A 5 -14.86 -17.67 18.41
CA LEU A 5 -13.47 -17.20 18.49
C LEU A 5 -12.79 -17.03 17.13
N THR A 6 -13.54 -16.90 16.05
CA THR A 6 -12.98 -16.48 14.76
C THR A 6 -13.53 -15.11 14.42
N GLY A 7 -12.91 -14.10 15.05
CA GLY A 7 -13.08 -12.71 14.63
C GLY A 7 -12.74 -12.63 13.14
N LYS A 8 -13.75 -12.21 12.36
CA LYS A 8 -13.67 -11.66 11.00
C LYS A 8 -12.23 -11.44 10.54
N ASP A 9 -11.71 -12.28 9.64
CA ASP A 9 -10.34 -12.25 9.12
C ASP A 9 -9.98 -10.84 8.65
N ASN A 10 -9.36 -10.07 9.54
CA ASN A 10 -8.95 -8.69 9.33
C ASN A 10 -7.44 -8.58 9.10
N HIS A 11 -6.80 -9.73 8.89
CA HIS A 11 -5.43 -9.85 8.42
C HIS A 11 -4.40 -9.19 9.35
N PHE A 12 -4.72 -9.01 10.64
CA PHE A 12 -3.84 -8.34 11.59
C PHE A 12 -2.43 -8.94 11.58
N GLY A 13 -1.44 -8.12 11.24
CA GLY A 13 -0.04 -8.50 11.14
C GLY A 13 0.40 -8.99 9.75
N ASP A 14 -0.52 -9.26 8.81
CA ASP A 14 -0.15 -9.58 7.43
C ASP A 14 0.53 -8.36 6.79
N LEU A 15 1.66 -8.61 6.12
CA LEU A 15 2.52 -7.61 5.50
C LEU A 15 2.53 -7.81 3.98
N ALA A 16 2.33 -6.73 3.24
CA ALA A 16 2.52 -6.69 1.79
C ALA A 16 3.66 -5.72 1.45
N VAL A 17 4.65 -6.21 0.70
CA VAL A 17 5.71 -5.39 0.09
C VAL A 17 5.31 -5.13 -1.36
N PHE A 18 5.41 -3.89 -1.82
CA PHE A 18 4.92 -3.48 -3.13
C PHE A 18 5.90 -2.56 -3.87
N ASP A 19 5.75 -2.54 -5.19
CA ASP A 19 6.50 -1.71 -6.13
C ASP A 19 5.55 -1.29 -7.27
N ASP A 20 4.65 -0.36 -6.95
CA ASP A 20 3.46 -0.08 -7.75
C ASP A 20 3.68 1.13 -8.69
N PRO A 21 3.12 1.13 -9.90
CA PRO A 21 3.21 2.27 -10.82
C PRO A 21 2.39 3.47 -10.34
N ILE A 22 2.93 4.68 -10.50
CA ILE A 22 2.21 5.95 -10.26
C ILE A 22 1.85 6.58 -11.61
N THR A 23 0.57 6.80 -11.86
CA THR A 23 0.05 7.41 -13.11
C THR A 23 -0.55 8.79 -12.83
N LEU A 24 -0.61 9.66 -13.85
CA LEU A 24 -1.24 11.00 -13.74
C LEU A 24 -2.76 10.96 -13.85
N ASP A 25 -3.32 9.84 -14.27
CA ASP A 25 -4.74 9.57 -14.39
C ASP A 25 -5.12 8.32 -13.56
N ASN A 26 -6.42 7.99 -13.56
CA ASN A 26 -6.94 6.81 -12.85
C ASN A 26 -6.87 5.52 -13.69
N ASN A 27 -6.03 5.47 -14.73
CA ASN A 27 -5.88 4.29 -15.58
C ASN A 27 -4.56 3.58 -15.27
N PHE A 28 -4.64 2.37 -14.70
CA PHE A 28 -3.47 1.56 -14.36
C PHE A 28 -2.59 1.16 -15.55
N HIS A 29 -3.08 1.26 -16.78
CA HIS A 29 -2.30 0.98 -17.99
C HIS A 29 -1.61 2.23 -18.58
N SER A 30 -1.84 3.41 -18.02
CA SER A 30 -1.16 4.62 -18.48
C SER A 30 0.34 4.58 -18.15
N PRO A 31 1.20 5.29 -18.91
CA PRO A 31 2.62 5.34 -18.63
C PRO A 31 2.90 5.86 -17.22
N PRO A 32 3.69 5.15 -16.40
CA PRO A 32 4.00 5.60 -15.06
C PRO A 32 4.96 6.80 -15.07
N VAL A 33 4.72 7.77 -14.18
CA VAL A 33 5.63 8.90 -13.91
C VAL A 33 6.61 8.61 -12.76
N GLY A 34 6.43 7.48 -12.09
CA GLY A 34 7.26 7.01 -10.99
C GLY A 34 6.72 5.70 -10.43
N ARG A 35 7.29 5.28 -9.30
CA ARG A 35 6.87 4.07 -8.58
C ARG A 35 6.71 4.34 -7.09
N ALA A 36 5.72 3.73 -6.47
CA ALA A 36 5.56 3.71 -5.02
C ALA A 36 6.18 2.41 -4.49
N GLN A 37 7.24 2.53 -3.70
CA GLN A 37 8.03 1.40 -3.21
C GLN A 37 8.01 1.37 -1.70
N GLY A 38 7.54 0.27 -1.12
CA GLY A 38 7.46 0.14 0.33
C GLY A 38 6.60 -1.02 0.76
N PHE A 39 5.93 -0.84 1.89
CA PHE A 39 5.07 -1.87 2.47
C PHE A 39 3.89 -1.26 3.21
N TYR A 40 2.90 -2.11 3.44
CA TYR A 40 1.87 -1.87 4.43
C TYR A 40 1.58 -3.15 5.20
N PHE A 41 1.09 -3.00 6.43
CA PHE A 41 0.60 -4.13 7.21
C PHE A 41 -0.71 -3.76 7.90
N TYR A 42 -1.57 -4.75 8.11
CA TYR A 42 -2.82 -4.52 8.83
C TYR A 42 -2.56 -4.40 10.33
N ASP A 43 -3.02 -3.31 10.94
CA ASP A 43 -2.62 -2.89 12.29
C ASP A 43 -3.76 -2.93 13.34
N MET A 44 -4.95 -3.40 12.96
CA MET A 44 -6.09 -3.54 13.88
C MET A 44 -6.71 -4.95 13.90
N LYS A 45 -7.07 -5.42 15.10
CA LYS A 45 -7.64 -6.75 15.35
C LYS A 45 -9.16 -6.83 15.24
N ASN A 46 -9.85 -5.71 15.04
CA ASN A 46 -11.31 -5.66 15.05
C ASN A 46 -11.92 -4.92 13.85
N THR A 47 -11.12 -4.21 13.05
CA THR A 47 -11.55 -3.50 11.84
C THR A 47 -10.42 -3.53 10.81
N PHE A 48 -10.75 -3.39 9.53
CA PHE A 48 -9.74 -3.22 8.49
C PHE A 48 -9.09 -1.86 8.64
N SER A 49 -7.79 -1.86 8.89
CA SER A 49 -6.92 -0.70 8.97
C SER A 49 -5.51 -1.16 8.62
N SER A 50 -4.73 -0.27 8.01
CA SER A 50 -3.36 -0.55 7.62
C SER A 50 -2.47 0.64 7.93
N TRP A 51 -1.25 0.35 8.38
CA TRP A 51 -0.18 1.34 8.47
C TRP A 51 0.70 1.23 7.21
N LEU A 52 1.03 2.38 6.62
CA LEU A 52 1.76 2.46 5.35
C LEU A 52 3.12 3.14 5.57
N GLY A 53 4.17 2.55 5.00
CA GLY A 53 5.48 3.17 4.89
C GLY A 53 6.05 2.91 3.50
N PHE A 54 6.23 3.96 2.70
CA PHE A 54 6.71 3.84 1.33
C PHE A 54 7.40 5.11 0.87
N THR A 55 8.07 5.02 -0.27
CA THR A 55 8.71 6.14 -0.96
C THR A 55 8.17 6.23 -2.38
N PHE A 56 7.84 7.44 -2.82
CA PHE A 56 7.67 7.74 -4.23
C PHE A 56 9.03 7.93 -4.87
N VAL A 57 9.38 7.02 -5.78
CA VAL A 57 10.56 7.12 -6.65
C VAL A 57 10.09 7.73 -7.98
N LEU A 58 10.27 9.05 -8.12
CA LEU A 58 9.86 9.80 -9.29
C LEU A 58 11.00 9.84 -10.31
N ASN A 59 10.68 9.51 -11.56
CA ASN A 59 11.65 9.53 -12.66
C ASN A 59 10.95 9.87 -13.98
N SER A 60 10.32 11.04 -14.02
CA SER A 60 9.71 11.61 -15.22
C SER A 60 10.59 12.71 -15.81
N THR A 61 10.13 13.33 -16.89
CA THR A 61 10.75 14.55 -17.45
C THR A 61 10.70 15.72 -16.48
N ASP A 62 9.62 15.80 -15.70
CA ASP A 62 9.32 16.97 -14.86
C ASP A 62 9.90 16.83 -13.45
N TYR A 63 9.96 15.60 -12.93
CA TYR A 63 10.42 15.33 -11.56
C TYR A 63 11.34 14.11 -11.51
N LYS A 64 12.46 14.29 -10.82
CA LYS A 64 13.43 13.22 -10.53
C LYS A 64 13.85 13.30 -9.07
N GLY A 65 13.64 12.22 -8.33
CA GLY A 65 14.00 12.14 -6.92
C GLY A 65 13.09 11.22 -6.13
N THR A 66 13.19 11.31 -4.80
CA THR A 66 12.43 10.49 -3.87
C THR A 66 11.68 11.33 -2.85
N ILE A 67 10.46 10.93 -2.50
CA ILE A 67 9.66 11.50 -1.40
C ILE A 67 9.22 10.34 -0.51
N THR A 68 9.52 10.40 0.79
CA THR A 68 9.20 9.38 1.80
C THR A 68 8.27 9.95 2.85
#